data_AF-A0A2N7VF17-F1
#
_entry.id   AF-A0A2N7VF17-F1
#
_cell.length_a   1.000
_cell.length_b   1.000
_cell.length_c   1.000
_cell.angle_alpha   90.00
_cell.angle_beta   90.00
_cell.angle_gamma   90.00
#
_symmetry.space_group_name_H-M   'P 1'
#
loop_
_entity.id
_entity.type
_entity.pdbx_description
1 polymer ?
#
loop_
_entity_poly.entity_id
_entity_poly.type
_entity_poly.pdbx_seq_one_letter_code
_entity_poly.pdbx_strand_id
1 'polypeptide(L)'
;MVRIAGGEFTMGSNDFYREERPARRATAPNFWIDVHPVTNAQFAAFVEATGFLTLAERQPDPELYPDAAPALLCPGSLVFTQPPSRVALGDYRQWWAYVPGANWRHPQGPGSDLTGLGDHPVVHVSFADASAYAEWAGKALPTEIEWEFAARGGLDGAIYSWGDEFAPGGLQMANTWQGEFPWQNTALDGYERTSPVKSFPPNGYGLYDVAGNVWEWTATRYGGAREGAAGSEPPKSCCIPSGGADSLNVRHVVKGGSHLCAPSYCLRYRPAARQGQTLDTSTSHIGFRCVARE
;
A
#
# COMPACT_ATOMS: atom_id res chain seq x y z
N MET A 1 0.72 -7.89 -17.91
CA MET A 1 -0.01 -8.74 -16.94
C MET A 1 0.43 -10.18 -17.12
N VAL A 2 0.28 -10.99 -16.08
CA VAL A 2 0.46 -12.45 -16.13
C VAL A 2 -0.89 -13.11 -15.82
N ARG A 3 -1.20 -14.22 -16.51
CA ARG A 3 -2.38 -15.03 -16.24
C ARG A 3 -2.08 -15.98 -15.09
N ILE A 4 -2.90 -15.94 -14.06
CA ILE A 4 -2.83 -16.85 -12.92
C ILE A 4 -4.01 -17.82 -13.03
N ALA A 5 -3.70 -19.12 -13.06
CA ALA A 5 -4.71 -20.15 -12.86
C ALA A 5 -5.14 -20.11 -11.39
N GLY A 6 -6.43 -19.87 -11.17
CA GLY A 6 -7.03 -19.84 -9.85
C GLY A 6 -6.96 -21.20 -9.16
N GLY A 7 -7.26 -21.20 -7.87
CA GLY A 7 -7.22 -22.42 -7.06
C GLY A 7 -7.53 -22.14 -5.61
N GLU A 8 -7.55 -23.22 -4.82
CA GLU A 8 -7.69 -23.11 -3.38
C GLU A 8 -6.34 -22.83 -2.71
N PHE A 9 -6.36 -22.01 -1.67
CA PHE A 9 -5.20 -21.71 -0.84
C PHE A 9 -5.61 -21.37 0.58
N THR A 10 -4.62 -21.32 1.48
CA THR A 10 -4.82 -20.82 2.84
C THR A 10 -4.67 -19.30 2.85
N MET A 11 -5.77 -18.58 3.04
CA MET A 11 -5.78 -17.13 3.20
C MET A 11 -5.64 -16.75 4.66
N GLY A 12 -4.87 -15.70 4.95
CA GLY A 12 -4.57 -15.22 6.30
C GLY A 12 -3.43 -15.98 6.98
N SER A 13 -3.27 -15.74 8.29
CA SER A 13 -2.29 -16.39 9.14
C SER A 13 -2.78 -16.41 10.59
N ASN A 14 -2.38 -17.43 11.35
CA ASN A 14 -2.64 -17.52 12.79
C ASN A 14 -1.48 -17.00 13.65
N ASP A 15 -0.33 -16.69 13.07
CA ASP A 15 0.93 -16.56 13.82
C ASP A 15 1.34 -15.11 14.09
N PHE A 16 0.73 -14.15 13.39
CA PHE A 16 1.09 -12.73 13.46
C PHE A 16 -0.07 -11.87 13.99
N TYR A 17 -0.59 -10.94 13.18
CA TYR A 17 -1.56 -9.95 13.64
C TYR A 17 -2.98 -10.52 13.80
N ARG A 18 -3.76 -9.98 14.74
CA ARG A 18 -5.14 -10.42 15.02
C ARG A 18 -6.03 -10.32 13.79
N GLU A 19 -5.88 -9.27 13.01
CA GLU A 19 -6.63 -9.03 11.79
C GLU A 19 -6.33 -10.05 10.69
N GLU A 20 -5.23 -10.81 10.75
CA GLU A 20 -4.93 -11.87 9.77
C GLU A 20 -5.66 -13.18 10.07
N ARG A 21 -6.16 -13.32 11.31
CA ARG A 21 -6.81 -14.53 11.81
C ARG A 21 -8.31 -14.56 11.47
N PRO A 22 -8.93 -15.75 11.37
CA PRO A 22 -8.26 -17.05 11.30
C PRO A 22 -7.70 -17.30 9.90
N ALA A 23 -6.60 -18.06 9.83
CA ALA A 23 -6.21 -18.69 8.58
C ALA A 23 -7.35 -19.62 8.10
N ARG A 24 -7.74 -19.52 6.84
CA ARG A 24 -8.90 -20.24 6.29
C ARG A 24 -8.67 -20.66 4.84
N ARG A 25 -9.38 -21.70 4.39
CA ARG A 25 -9.44 -22.02 2.96
C ARG A 25 -10.22 -20.92 2.22
N ALA A 26 -9.69 -20.52 1.07
CA ALA A 26 -10.31 -19.61 0.13
C ALA A 26 -10.00 -20.06 -1.29
N THR A 27 -10.82 -19.64 -2.25
CA THR A 27 -10.65 -19.97 -3.66
C THR A 27 -10.49 -18.68 -4.45
N ALA A 28 -9.39 -18.57 -5.20
CA ALA A 28 -9.20 -17.50 -6.17
C ALA A 28 -9.70 -17.95 -7.55
N PRO A 29 -10.36 -17.06 -8.33
CA PRO A 29 -10.73 -17.36 -9.71
C PRO A 29 -9.50 -17.39 -10.63
N ASN A 30 -9.69 -17.68 -11.92
CA ASN A 30 -8.69 -17.33 -12.93
C ASN A 30 -8.74 -15.82 -13.17
N PHE A 31 -7.57 -15.18 -13.28
CA PHE A 31 -7.49 -13.75 -13.57
C PHE A 31 -6.12 -13.39 -14.15
N TRP A 32 -6.04 -12.21 -14.73
CA TRP A 32 -4.79 -11.56 -15.07
C TRP A 32 -4.45 -10.53 -14.00
N ILE A 33 -3.17 -10.40 -13.65
CA ILE A 33 -2.69 -9.36 -12.73
C ILE A 33 -1.45 -8.67 -13.28
N ASP A 34 -1.30 -7.38 -13.01
CA ASP A 34 -0.09 -6.65 -13.33
C ASP A 34 1.10 -7.24 -12.57
N VAL A 35 2.21 -7.42 -13.29
CA VAL A 35 3.42 -8.05 -12.74
C VAL A 35 4.17 -7.13 -11.78
N HIS A 36 3.85 -5.84 -11.77
CA HIS A 36 4.40 -4.83 -10.87
C HIS A 36 3.34 -3.75 -10.56
N PRO A 37 3.52 -2.93 -9.50
CA PRO A 37 2.68 -1.76 -9.25
C PRO A 37 2.71 -0.76 -10.40
N VAL A 38 1.63 0.01 -10.59
CA VAL A 38 1.57 1.06 -11.62
C VAL A 38 2.70 2.07 -11.40
N THR A 39 3.46 2.38 -12.44
CA THR A 39 4.59 3.32 -12.36
C THR A 39 4.15 4.76 -12.54
N ASN A 40 5.01 5.70 -12.15
CA ASN A 40 4.82 7.12 -12.42
C ASN A 40 4.64 7.42 -13.91
N ALA A 41 5.42 6.78 -14.79
CA ALA A 41 5.29 6.96 -16.24
C ALA A 41 3.93 6.45 -16.76
N GLN A 42 3.47 5.31 -16.26
CA GLN A 42 2.16 4.76 -16.62
C GLN A 42 1.02 5.65 -16.15
N PHE A 43 1.10 6.15 -14.92
CA PHE A 43 0.09 7.06 -14.36
C PHE A 43 0.11 8.43 -15.05
N ALA A 44 1.29 8.92 -15.45
CA ALA A 44 1.42 10.16 -16.21
C ALA A 44 0.69 10.07 -17.56
N ALA A 45 0.77 8.94 -18.26
CA ALA A 45 0.05 8.72 -19.52
C ALA A 45 -1.48 8.75 -19.31
N PHE A 46 -1.98 8.21 -18.19
CA PHE A 46 -3.40 8.32 -17.82
C PHE A 46 -3.83 9.77 -17.61
N VAL A 47 -3.04 10.53 -16.82
CA VAL A 47 -3.35 11.93 -16.53
C VAL A 47 -3.26 12.80 -17.79
N GLU A 48 -2.28 12.56 -18.66
CA GLU A 48 -2.16 13.26 -19.94
C GLU A 48 -3.36 12.98 -20.87
N ALA A 49 -3.84 11.73 -20.92
CA ALA A 49 -4.96 11.34 -21.76
C ALA A 49 -6.32 11.87 -21.26
N THR A 50 -6.48 12.07 -19.96
CA THR A 50 -7.79 12.34 -19.35
C THR A 50 -7.92 13.70 -18.68
N GLY A 51 -6.80 14.39 -18.43
CA GLY A 51 -6.77 15.60 -17.61
C GLY A 51 -7.12 15.34 -16.14
N PHE A 52 -7.02 14.09 -15.67
CA PHE A 52 -7.43 13.69 -14.34
C PHE A 52 -6.63 14.40 -13.24
N LEU A 53 -7.34 14.97 -12.26
CA LEU A 53 -6.76 15.51 -11.03
C LEU A 53 -6.96 14.50 -9.90
N THR A 54 -5.90 14.11 -9.22
CA THR A 54 -5.98 13.19 -8.06
C THR A 54 -6.66 13.83 -6.86
N LEU A 55 -7.08 13.04 -5.88
CA LEU A 55 -7.61 13.56 -4.61
C LEU A 55 -6.64 14.56 -3.96
N ALA A 56 -5.32 14.28 -3.98
CA ALA A 56 -4.29 15.14 -3.41
C ALA A 56 -4.12 16.49 -4.14
N GLU A 57 -4.61 16.60 -5.38
CA GLU A 57 -4.55 17.83 -6.18
C GLU A 57 -5.83 18.67 -6.06
N ARG A 58 -6.88 18.14 -5.43
CA ARG A 58 -8.18 18.81 -5.28
C ARG A 58 -8.26 19.58 -3.97
N GLN A 59 -9.01 20.67 -3.98
CA GLN A 59 -9.34 21.42 -2.77
C GLN A 59 -10.18 20.53 -1.83
N PRO A 60 -9.74 20.29 -0.57
CA PRO A 60 -10.55 19.55 0.40
C PRO A 60 -11.84 20.30 0.70
N ASP A 61 -12.93 19.56 0.85
CA ASP A 61 -14.22 20.07 1.30
C ASP A 61 -14.16 20.34 2.81
N PRO A 62 -14.28 21.62 3.27
CA PRO A 62 -14.24 21.94 4.69
C PRO A 62 -15.31 21.22 5.53
N GLU A 63 -16.46 20.87 4.93
CA GLU A 63 -17.54 20.15 5.64
C GLU A 63 -17.14 18.74 6.06
N LEU A 64 -16.21 18.11 5.33
CA LEU A 64 -15.66 16.79 5.67
C LEU A 64 -14.60 16.85 6.77
N TYR A 65 -14.07 18.03 7.07
CA TYR A 65 -12.96 18.23 8.00
C TYR A 65 -13.20 19.42 8.95
N PRO A 66 -14.27 19.39 9.77
CA PRO A 66 -14.65 20.53 10.61
C PRO A 66 -13.60 20.90 11.66
N ASP A 67 -12.75 19.95 12.07
CA ASP A 67 -11.70 20.14 13.06
C ASP A 67 -10.33 20.47 12.44
N ALA A 68 -10.21 20.53 11.10
CA ALA A 68 -8.94 20.81 10.45
C ALA A 68 -8.55 22.28 10.61
N ALA A 69 -7.27 22.52 10.87
CA ALA A 69 -6.73 23.87 10.86
C ALA A 69 -6.94 24.49 9.46
N PRO A 70 -7.47 25.73 9.33
CA PRO A 70 -7.77 26.31 8.03
C PRO A 70 -6.58 26.35 7.05
N ALA A 71 -5.36 26.50 7.57
CA ALA A 71 -4.13 26.47 6.77
C ALA A 71 -3.82 25.10 6.14
N LEU A 72 -4.40 24.02 6.67
CA LEU A 72 -4.25 22.65 6.17
C LEU A 72 -5.42 22.21 5.28
N LEU A 73 -6.45 23.04 5.12
CA LEU A 73 -7.54 22.85 4.16
C LEU A 73 -7.11 23.35 2.78
N CYS A 74 -6.09 22.75 2.20
CA CYS A 74 -5.61 23.02 0.85
C CYS A 74 -5.15 21.71 0.19
N PRO A 75 -4.97 21.66 -1.14
CA PRO A 75 -4.47 20.46 -1.81
C PRO A 75 -3.13 19.99 -1.22
N GLY A 76 -2.98 18.70 -1.04
CA GLY A 76 -1.82 18.10 -0.39
C GLY A 76 -2.06 16.66 0.01
N SER A 77 -1.05 16.07 0.63
CA SER A 77 -1.05 14.65 1.00
C SER A 77 -0.17 14.42 2.23
N LEU A 78 -0.32 13.25 2.85
CA LEU A 78 0.55 12.85 3.97
C LEU A 78 1.91 12.37 3.43
N VAL A 79 2.97 12.95 3.97
CA VAL A 79 4.36 12.61 3.63
C VAL A 79 5.07 12.08 4.86
N PHE A 80 5.81 10.99 4.68
CA PHE A 80 6.73 10.51 5.70
C PHE A 80 7.99 11.38 5.73
N THR A 81 8.29 11.90 6.91
CA THR A 81 9.47 12.70 7.21
C THR A 81 10.24 12.00 8.32
N GLN A 82 11.42 11.47 7.98
CA GLN A 82 12.31 10.82 8.93
C GLN A 82 12.73 11.82 10.02
N PRO A 83 12.45 11.55 11.31
CA PRO A 83 12.89 12.40 12.40
C PRO A 83 14.42 12.38 12.52
N PRO A 84 15.06 13.47 12.98
CA PRO A 84 16.52 13.56 13.08
C PRO A 84 17.10 12.68 14.21
N SER A 85 16.25 12.16 15.10
CA SER A 85 16.65 11.33 16.24
C SER A 85 15.49 10.44 16.69
N ARG A 86 15.77 9.52 17.63
CA ARG A 86 14.77 8.61 18.17
C ARG A 86 13.58 9.37 18.78
N VAL A 87 12.38 8.94 18.41
CA VAL A 87 11.10 9.47 18.88
C VAL A 87 10.22 8.37 19.47
N ALA A 88 9.23 8.76 20.28
CA ALA A 88 8.26 7.80 20.84
C ALA A 88 7.31 7.26 19.77
N LEU A 89 7.16 5.94 19.67
CA LEU A 89 6.37 5.28 18.63
C LEU A 89 4.84 5.39 18.80
N GLY A 90 4.38 5.98 19.92
CA GLY A 90 2.96 6.18 20.21
C GLY A 90 2.33 7.40 19.54
N ASP A 91 3.14 8.30 18.97
CA ASP A 91 2.66 9.51 18.28
C ASP A 91 3.23 9.59 16.86
N TYR A 92 2.42 9.14 15.91
CA TYR A 92 2.78 9.08 14.50
C TYR A 92 3.04 10.45 13.86
N ARG A 93 2.53 11.54 14.46
CA ARG A 93 2.67 12.91 13.93
C ARG A 93 4.13 13.37 13.98
N GLN A 94 4.98 12.67 14.71
CA GLN A 94 6.42 12.92 14.74
C GLN A 94 7.13 12.54 13.43
N TRP A 95 6.54 11.67 12.59
CA TRP A 95 7.11 11.27 11.29
C TRP A 95 6.13 11.31 10.12
N TRP A 96 4.85 11.61 10.36
CA TRP A 96 3.86 11.90 9.33
C TRP A 96 3.39 13.34 9.42
N ALA A 97 3.50 14.06 8.31
CA ALA A 97 2.99 15.42 8.19
C ALA A 97 2.09 15.54 6.97
N TYR A 98 1.01 16.32 7.09
CA TYR A 98 0.29 16.81 5.92
C TYR A 98 1.13 17.90 5.26
N VAL A 99 1.48 17.71 4.00
CA VAL A 99 2.32 18.64 3.24
C VAL A 99 1.48 19.26 2.12
N PRO A 100 1.14 20.56 2.22
CA PRO A 100 0.49 21.30 1.15
C PRO A 100 1.26 21.16 -0.17
N GLY A 101 0.55 20.84 -1.25
CA GLY A 101 1.10 20.62 -2.58
C GLY A 101 1.84 19.31 -2.78
N ALA A 102 1.94 18.43 -1.77
CA ALA A 102 2.41 17.07 -1.99
C ALA A 102 1.35 16.25 -2.75
N ASN A 103 1.76 15.63 -3.84
CA ASN A 103 0.92 14.80 -4.70
C ASN A 103 1.80 13.83 -5.50
N TRP A 104 1.21 13.10 -6.45
CA TRP A 104 1.95 12.09 -7.22
C TRP A 104 3.07 12.69 -8.10
N ARG A 105 2.98 13.96 -8.52
CA ARG A 105 4.05 14.68 -9.27
C ARG A 105 5.12 15.26 -8.35
N HIS A 106 4.75 15.55 -7.11
CA HIS A 106 5.58 16.21 -6.10
C HIS A 106 5.58 15.38 -4.81
N PRO A 107 6.19 14.18 -4.80
CA PRO A 107 6.00 13.18 -3.75
C PRO A 107 6.65 13.51 -2.39
N GLN A 108 7.43 14.59 -2.29
CA GLN A 108 7.91 15.15 -1.03
C GLN A 108 7.43 16.59 -0.79
N GLY A 109 6.47 17.07 -1.58
CA GLY A 109 5.98 18.44 -1.56
C GLY A 109 6.51 19.30 -2.70
N PRO A 110 6.16 20.60 -2.76
CA PRO A 110 6.29 21.46 -3.94
C PRO A 110 7.71 21.61 -4.53
N GLY A 111 8.75 21.32 -3.75
CA GLY A 111 10.14 21.38 -4.20
C GLY A 111 10.69 20.06 -4.78
N SER A 112 9.90 18.98 -4.75
CA SER A 112 10.26 17.67 -5.35
C SER A 112 9.65 17.53 -6.73
N ASP A 113 10.14 16.59 -7.53
CA ASP A 113 9.57 16.23 -8.83
C ASP A 113 9.73 14.73 -9.11
N LEU A 114 9.46 14.31 -10.36
CA LEU A 114 9.60 12.93 -10.81
C LEU A 114 10.90 12.65 -11.57
N THR A 115 11.91 13.53 -11.48
CA THR A 115 13.18 13.35 -12.17
C THR A 115 13.84 12.05 -11.71
N GLY A 116 14.05 11.12 -12.65
CA GLY A 116 14.61 9.80 -12.36
C GLY A 116 13.64 8.78 -11.74
N LEU A 117 12.37 9.15 -11.52
CA LEU A 117 11.37 8.31 -10.84
C LEU A 117 10.33 7.69 -11.79
N GLY A 118 10.55 7.72 -13.10
CA GLY A 118 9.60 7.24 -14.10
C GLY A 118 9.15 5.78 -13.90
N ASP A 119 10.10 4.91 -13.52
CA ASP A 119 9.87 3.49 -13.26
C ASP A 119 9.59 3.17 -11.77
N HIS A 120 9.50 4.18 -10.91
CA HIS A 120 9.07 3.97 -9.53
C HIS A 120 7.54 3.85 -9.47
N PRO A 121 6.99 3.14 -8.46
CA PRO A 121 5.55 3.09 -8.26
C PRO A 121 4.98 4.48 -8.02
N VAL A 122 3.82 4.76 -8.62
CA VAL A 122 3.06 5.97 -8.30
C VAL A 122 2.56 5.91 -6.85
N VAL A 123 2.71 7.03 -6.14
CA VAL A 123 2.24 7.21 -4.75
C VAL A 123 1.36 8.45 -4.65
N HIS A 124 0.86 8.78 -3.45
CA HIS A 124 -0.12 9.85 -3.24
C HIS A 124 -1.44 9.67 -4.01
N VAL A 125 -1.76 8.43 -4.36
CA VAL A 125 -3.01 8.04 -5.00
C VAL A 125 -4.00 7.48 -3.96
N SER A 126 -5.22 8.01 -3.95
CA SER A 126 -6.33 7.47 -3.17
C SER A 126 -6.92 6.22 -3.83
N PHE A 127 -7.84 5.55 -3.14
CA PHE A 127 -8.62 4.45 -3.72
C PHE A 127 -9.38 4.89 -4.99
N ALA A 128 -9.93 6.12 -4.99
CA ALA A 128 -10.67 6.65 -6.13
C ALA A 128 -9.74 6.91 -7.33
N ASP A 129 -8.53 7.42 -7.08
CA ASP A 129 -7.53 7.66 -8.14
C ASP A 129 -7.06 6.34 -8.77
N ALA A 130 -6.78 5.35 -7.92
CA ALA A 130 -6.38 4.00 -8.36
C ALA A 130 -7.50 3.31 -9.15
N SER A 131 -8.75 3.46 -8.72
CA SER A 131 -9.92 2.91 -9.42
C SER A 131 -10.14 3.60 -10.77
N ALA A 132 -10.02 4.93 -10.84
CA ALA A 132 -10.17 5.69 -12.09
C ALA A 132 -9.09 5.32 -13.11
N TYR A 133 -7.84 5.15 -12.68
CA TYR A 133 -6.78 4.64 -13.55
C TYR A 133 -7.10 3.24 -14.05
N ALA A 134 -7.51 2.33 -13.16
CA ALA A 134 -7.81 0.95 -13.53
C ALA A 134 -8.93 0.89 -14.57
N GLU A 135 -10.00 1.66 -14.38
CA GLU A 135 -11.11 1.77 -15.34
C GLU A 135 -10.64 2.30 -16.69
N TRP A 136 -9.88 3.39 -16.72
CA TRP A 136 -9.31 3.95 -17.95
C TRP A 136 -8.42 2.92 -18.69
N ALA A 137 -7.65 2.13 -17.96
CA ALA A 137 -6.80 1.10 -18.53
C ALA A 137 -7.56 -0.16 -19.00
N GLY A 138 -8.89 -0.20 -18.85
CA GLY A 138 -9.71 -1.39 -19.16
C GLY A 138 -9.49 -2.54 -18.17
N LYS A 139 -9.17 -2.20 -16.92
CA LYS A 139 -8.81 -3.13 -15.83
C LYS A 139 -9.69 -2.86 -14.59
N ALA A 140 -9.35 -3.51 -13.48
CA ALA A 140 -9.93 -3.27 -12.17
C ALA A 140 -8.85 -3.36 -11.07
N LEU A 141 -9.16 -2.93 -9.84
CA LEU A 141 -8.34 -3.26 -8.67
C LEU A 141 -8.55 -4.74 -8.27
N PRO A 142 -7.50 -5.44 -7.79
CA PRO A 142 -7.64 -6.79 -7.26
C PRO A 142 -8.55 -6.79 -6.04
N THR A 143 -9.30 -7.87 -5.83
CA THR A 143 -9.84 -8.21 -4.51
C THR A 143 -8.70 -8.62 -3.57
N GLU A 144 -8.94 -8.60 -2.27
CA GLU A 144 -7.97 -9.09 -1.28
C GLU A 144 -7.59 -10.56 -1.51
N ILE A 145 -8.55 -11.38 -1.97
CA ILE A 145 -8.35 -12.80 -2.29
C ILE A 145 -7.43 -12.94 -3.51
N GLU A 146 -7.75 -12.25 -4.61
CA GLU A 146 -6.91 -12.26 -5.83
C GLU A 146 -5.48 -11.79 -5.51
N TRP A 147 -5.34 -10.70 -4.74
CA TRP A 147 -4.05 -10.14 -4.38
C TRP A 147 -3.22 -11.12 -3.52
N GLU A 148 -3.79 -11.67 -2.45
CA GLU A 148 -3.04 -12.56 -1.55
C GLU A 148 -2.68 -13.89 -2.23
N PHE A 149 -3.59 -14.45 -3.02
CA PHE A 149 -3.31 -15.64 -3.82
C PHE A 149 -2.13 -15.40 -4.78
N ALA A 150 -2.15 -14.25 -5.48
CA ALA A 150 -1.08 -13.88 -6.38
C ALA A 150 0.24 -13.62 -5.65
N ALA A 151 0.19 -12.95 -4.49
CA ALA A 151 1.37 -12.62 -3.69
C ALA A 151 2.05 -13.88 -3.11
N ARG A 152 1.28 -14.91 -2.75
CA ARG A 152 1.82 -16.21 -2.29
C ARG A 152 2.62 -16.96 -3.36
N GLY A 153 2.43 -16.66 -4.64
CA GLY A 153 3.29 -17.18 -5.72
C GLY A 153 3.35 -18.70 -5.81
N GLY A 154 2.28 -19.40 -5.43
CA GLY A 154 2.20 -20.87 -5.41
C GLY A 154 2.64 -21.53 -4.09
N LEU A 155 3.05 -20.75 -3.08
CA LEU A 155 3.41 -21.26 -1.76
C LEU A 155 2.19 -21.21 -0.81
N ASP A 156 1.69 -22.39 -0.39
CA ASP A 156 0.61 -22.46 0.60
C ASP A 156 1.18 -22.38 2.02
N GLY A 157 0.80 -21.35 2.77
CA GLY A 157 1.19 -21.17 4.17
C GLY A 157 2.53 -20.49 4.46
N ALA A 158 3.37 -20.21 3.45
CA ALA A 158 4.65 -19.52 3.66
C ALA A 158 4.50 -18.11 4.27
N ILE A 159 5.49 -17.68 5.05
CA ILE A 159 5.49 -16.37 5.74
C ILE A 159 5.62 -15.21 4.74
N TYR A 160 6.52 -15.33 3.78
CA TYR A 160 6.79 -14.35 2.73
C TYR A 160 6.48 -14.91 1.34
N SER A 161 6.43 -14.03 0.34
CA SER A 161 6.18 -14.39 -1.07
C SER A 161 7.25 -15.28 -1.69
N TRP A 162 8.38 -15.48 -0.99
CA TRP A 162 9.54 -16.27 -1.42
C TRP A 162 9.90 -17.41 -0.45
N GLY A 163 9.14 -17.62 0.63
CA GLY A 163 9.43 -18.65 1.64
C GLY A 163 9.33 -18.11 3.06
N ASP A 164 10.01 -18.78 4.00
CA ASP A 164 9.87 -18.49 5.45
C ASP A 164 11.03 -17.68 6.04
N GLU A 165 12.15 -17.58 5.32
CA GLU A 165 13.30 -16.77 5.72
C GLU A 165 13.18 -15.36 5.10
N PHE A 166 13.36 -14.32 5.92
CA PHE A 166 13.25 -12.93 5.47
C PHE A 166 14.31 -12.56 4.41
N ALA A 167 15.57 -12.91 4.68
CA ALA A 167 16.71 -12.60 3.84
C ALA A 167 17.53 -13.86 3.55
N PRO A 168 17.03 -14.79 2.70
CA PRO A 168 17.69 -16.05 2.40
C PRO A 168 19.11 -15.83 1.87
N GLY A 169 20.09 -16.39 2.56
CA GLY A 169 21.50 -16.20 2.24
C GLY A 169 22.00 -14.75 2.41
N GLY A 170 21.30 -13.94 3.22
CA GLY A 170 21.60 -12.53 3.44
C GLY A 170 21.10 -11.58 2.35
N LEU A 171 20.40 -12.09 1.33
CA LEU A 171 19.87 -11.28 0.22
C LEU A 171 18.58 -10.58 0.65
N GLN A 172 18.51 -9.25 0.45
CA GLN A 172 17.26 -8.51 0.62
C GLN A 172 16.31 -8.87 -0.52
N MET A 173 15.10 -9.31 -0.18
CA MET A 173 14.10 -9.79 -1.14
C MET A 173 12.99 -8.78 -1.43
N ALA A 174 13.00 -7.66 -0.71
CA ALA A 174 12.01 -6.59 -0.82
C ALA A 174 12.58 -5.28 -0.30
N ASN A 175 12.07 -4.15 -0.82
CA ASN A 175 12.34 -2.83 -0.27
C ASN A 175 11.54 -2.60 1.01
N THR A 176 12.21 -2.54 2.15
CA THR A 176 11.63 -2.41 3.50
C THR A 176 12.50 -1.48 4.35
N TRP A 177 12.15 -1.26 5.62
CA TRP A 177 12.99 -0.44 6.49
C TRP A 177 14.00 -1.29 7.25
N GLN A 178 15.29 -0.96 7.15
CA GLN A 178 16.35 -1.55 7.98
C GLN A 178 16.95 -0.49 8.91
N GLY A 179 17.23 -0.88 10.16
CA GLY A 179 17.62 0.04 11.22
C GLY A 179 16.47 0.41 12.15
N GLU A 180 16.63 1.50 12.88
CA GLU A 180 15.72 1.91 13.93
C GLU A 180 14.64 2.87 13.42
N PHE A 181 13.49 2.31 13.06
CA PHE A 181 12.31 3.09 12.70
C PHE A 181 11.90 4.04 13.84
N PRO A 182 11.46 5.29 13.56
CA PRO A 182 11.35 5.93 12.24
C PRO A 182 12.55 6.81 11.87
N TRP A 183 13.64 6.82 12.65
CA TRP A 183 14.66 7.87 12.60
C TRP A 183 15.98 7.44 11.95
N GLN A 184 16.22 6.14 11.81
CA GLN A 184 17.43 5.59 11.20
C GLN A 184 17.06 4.51 10.17
N ASN A 185 17.18 4.84 8.88
CA ASN A 185 17.16 3.88 7.78
C ASN A 185 18.59 3.62 7.31
N THR A 186 19.05 2.37 7.34
CA THR A 186 20.39 1.99 6.87
C THR A 186 20.43 1.69 5.37
N ALA A 187 19.27 1.65 4.69
CA ALA A 187 19.13 1.35 3.26
C ALA A 187 19.94 0.10 2.84
N LEU A 188 19.86 -0.97 3.65
CA LEU A 188 20.60 -2.21 3.38
C LEU A 188 20.12 -2.89 2.10
N ASP A 189 18.87 -2.66 1.73
CA ASP A 189 18.28 -3.09 0.45
C ASP A 189 18.58 -2.15 -0.74
N GLY A 190 19.31 -1.06 -0.50
CA GLY A 190 19.70 -0.07 -1.49
C GLY A 190 18.76 1.13 -1.63
N TYR A 191 17.66 1.22 -0.88
CA TYR A 191 16.65 2.26 -1.07
C TYR A 191 16.16 2.89 0.24
N GLU A 192 16.22 4.22 0.33
CA GLU A 192 15.64 4.95 1.48
C GLU A 192 14.13 5.19 1.34
N ARG A 193 13.65 5.25 0.09
CA ARG A 193 12.24 5.49 -0.28
C ARG A 193 11.76 4.39 -1.22
N THR A 194 10.88 4.69 -2.16
CA THR A 194 10.49 3.72 -3.19
C THR A 194 11.68 3.30 -4.03
N SER A 195 11.64 2.07 -4.52
CA SER A 195 12.58 1.53 -5.50
C SER A 195 11.91 1.47 -6.88
N PRO A 196 12.67 1.46 -8.00
CA PRO A 196 12.12 1.11 -9.29
C PRO A 196 11.35 -0.20 -9.20
N VAL A 197 10.25 -0.32 -9.93
CA VAL A 197 9.55 -1.60 -10.01
C VAL A 197 10.46 -2.68 -10.56
N LYS A 198 10.30 -3.92 -10.08
CA LYS A 198 11.13 -5.08 -10.43
C LYS A 198 12.60 -4.98 -9.99
N SER A 199 12.88 -4.21 -8.94
CA SER A 199 14.23 -4.16 -8.34
C SER A 199 14.62 -5.44 -7.62
N PHE A 200 13.62 -6.18 -7.09
CA PHE A 200 13.81 -7.42 -6.33
C PHE A 200 13.34 -8.63 -7.14
N PRO A 201 13.72 -9.87 -6.78
CA PRO A 201 13.28 -11.07 -7.49
C PRO A 201 11.75 -11.22 -7.53
N PRO A 202 11.17 -11.75 -8.62
CA PRO A 202 9.75 -12.05 -8.65
C PRO A 202 9.42 -13.28 -7.79
N ASN A 203 8.16 -13.40 -7.35
CA ASN A 203 7.66 -14.62 -6.72
C ASN A 203 7.41 -15.75 -7.74
N GLY A 204 6.94 -16.90 -7.28
CA GLY A 204 6.70 -18.07 -8.14
C GLY A 204 5.64 -17.90 -9.25
N TYR A 205 4.87 -16.82 -9.24
CA TYR A 205 3.95 -16.46 -10.33
C TYR A 205 4.46 -15.32 -11.22
N GLY A 206 5.70 -14.86 -11.02
CA GLY A 206 6.31 -13.80 -11.81
C GLY A 206 5.92 -12.39 -11.37
N LEU A 207 5.37 -12.22 -10.16
CA LEU A 207 5.01 -10.91 -9.62
C LEU A 207 6.18 -10.31 -8.84
N TYR A 208 6.43 -9.03 -9.08
CA TYR A 208 7.42 -8.21 -8.41
C TYR A 208 6.77 -7.31 -7.38
N ASP A 209 7.54 -6.91 -6.37
CA ASP A 209 7.19 -5.89 -5.38
C ASP A 209 5.86 -6.13 -4.64
N VAL A 210 5.41 -7.39 -4.54
CA VAL A 210 4.22 -7.75 -3.74
C VAL A 210 4.49 -7.66 -2.24
N ALA A 211 5.76 -7.57 -1.84
CA ALA A 211 6.19 -7.32 -0.47
C ALA A 211 7.08 -6.07 -0.48
N GLY A 212 6.79 -5.12 0.41
CA GLY A 212 7.55 -3.87 0.51
C GLY A 212 7.26 -2.89 -0.63
N ASN A 213 8.21 -1.98 -0.86
CA ASN A 213 8.13 -0.85 -1.80
C ASN A 213 6.95 0.10 -1.51
N VAL A 214 5.74 -0.24 -1.95
CA VAL A 214 4.51 0.51 -1.64
C VAL A 214 3.38 -0.41 -1.21
N TRP A 215 2.53 0.09 -0.32
CA TRP A 215 1.24 -0.53 -0.05
C TRP A 215 0.39 -0.52 -1.30
N GLU A 216 -0.49 -1.50 -1.46
CA GLU A 216 -1.32 -1.61 -2.65
C GLU A 216 -2.81 -1.67 -2.32
N TRP A 217 -3.57 -0.78 -2.97
CA TRP A 217 -5.04 -0.78 -2.90
C TRP A 217 -5.67 -2.06 -3.45
N THR A 218 -6.69 -2.55 -2.75
CA THR A 218 -7.59 -3.61 -3.23
C THR A 218 -9.04 -3.11 -3.23
N ALA A 219 -9.89 -3.74 -4.05
CA ALA A 219 -11.33 -3.46 -4.13
C ALA A 219 -12.12 -3.95 -2.90
N THR A 220 -11.49 -4.66 -1.96
CA THR A 220 -12.18 -5.25 -0.81
C THR A 220 -12.35 -4.25 0.32
N ARG A 221 -13.58 -4.05 0.80
CA ARG A 221 -13.85 -3.24 2.00
C ARG A 221 -13.24 -3.88 3.24
N TYR A 222 -12.63 -3.08 4.10
CA TYR A 222 -12.09 -3.50 5.38
C TYR A 222 -13.21 -3.51 6.44
N GLY A 223 -13.27 -4.56 7.26
CA GLY A 223 -14.26 -4.67 8.35
C GLY A 223 -15.68 -5.05 7.91
N GLY A 224 -15.93 -5.27 6.61
CA GLY A 224 -17.16 -5.94 6.16
C GLY A 224 -17.29 -7.31 6.83
N ALA A 225 -18.53 -7.70 7.17
CA ALA A 225 -18.82 -8.94 7.89
C ALA A 225 -18.04 -10.11 7.28
N ARG A 226 -17.03 -10.57 8.01
CA ARG A 226 -16.57 -11.94 7.87
C ARG A 226 -17.79 -12.78 8.20
N GLU A 227 -18.22 -13.67 7.30
CA GLU A 227 -19.16 -14.73 7.70
C GLU A 227 -18.58 -15.39 8.96
N GLY A 228 -19.19 -15.11 10.12
CA GLY A 228 -18.83 -15.68 11.42
C GLY A 228 -18.00 -14.86 12.41
N ALA A 229 -17.62 -13.59 12.19
CA ALA A 229 -16.89 -12.81 13.21
C ALA A 229 -17.68 -11.58 13.69
N ALA A 230 -18.58 -11.79 14.65
CA ALA A 230 -19.23 -10.72 15.40
C ALA A 230 -18.29 -10.17 16.49
N GLY A 231 -18.17 -8.84 16.58
CA GLY A 231 -17.84 -8.17 17.85
C GLY A 231 -16.39 -7.78 18.12
N SER A 232 -15.67 -7.17 17.18
CA SER A 232 -14.43 -6.46 17.52
C SER A 232 -14.34 -5.09 16.87
N GLU A 233 -14.11 -4.06 17.70
CA GLU A 233 -13.74 -2.71 17.24
C GLU A 233 -12.64 -2.79 16.16
N PRO A 234 -12.70 -1.93 15.12
CA PRO A 234 -11.67 -1.93 14.09
C PRO A 234 -10.32 -1.55 14.73
N PRO A 235 -9.26 -2.36 14.55
CA PRO A 235 -7.96 -2.04 15.11
C PRO A 235 -7.47 -0.67 14.60
N LYS A 236 -6.90 0.13 15.51
CA LYS A 236 -6.25 1.40 15.17
C LYS A 236 -5.06 1.10 14.24
N SER A 237 -4.97 1.84 13.14
CA SER A 237 -3.88 1.68 12.17
C SER A 237 -2.57 2.15 12.78
N CYS A 238 -1.57 1.28 12.88
CA CYS A 238 -0.23 1.69 13.35
C CYS A 238 0.47 2.57 12.31
N CYS A 239 0.25 2.35 11.02
CA CYS A 239 1.11 2.93 9.99
C CYS A 239 0.48 4.10 9.24
N ILE A 240 -0.78 4.42 9.54
CA ILE A 240 -1.55 5.43 8.81
C ILE A 240 -2.38 6.23 9.82
N PRO A 241 -2.27 7.57 9.84
CA PRO A 241 -3.11 8.43 10.65
C PRO A 241 -4.59 8.12 10.42
N SER A 242 -5.35 7.84 11.48
CA SER A 242 -6.81 7.76 11.36
C SER A 242 -7.36 9.19 11.50
N GLY A 243 -7.87 9.77 10.41
CA GLY A 243 -8.71 10.97 10.46
C GLY A 243 -10.08 10.64 11.06
N GLY A 244 -10.64 11.53 11.88
CA GLY A 244 -11.91 11.32 12.59
C GLY A 244 -13.15 11.82 11.82
N ALA A 245 -14.31 11.30 12.25
CA ALA A 245 -15.72 11.54 11.87
C ALA A 245 -16.38 10.50 10.93
N ASP A 246 -17.57 10.03 11.31
CA ASP A 246 -18.11 8.69 11.03
C ASP A 246 -18.46 8.31 9.57
N SER A 247 -18.51 9.25 8.61
CA SER A 247 -18.61 8.93 7.17
C SER A 247 -17.26 8.54 6.55
N LEU A 248 -16.15 8.81 7.27
CA LEU A 248 -14.76 8.44 6.96
C LEU A 248 -14.40 7.03 7.46
N ASN A 249 -15.36 6.30 8.03
CA ASN A 249 -15.16 4.94 8.53
C ASN A 249 -15.12 3.87 7.44
N VAL A 250 -15.47 4.21 6.19
CA VAL A 250 -15.29 3.27 5.07
C VAL A 250 -13.81 3.15 4.78
N ARG A 251 -13.28 1.95 5.02
CA ARG A 251 -11.90 1.61 4.72
C ARG A 251 -11.87 0.55 3.63
N HIS A 252 -10.88 0.62 2.74
CA HIS A 252 -10.55 -0.49 1.85
C HIS A 252 -9.28 -1.17 2.34
N VAL A 253 -9.14 -2.45 2.01
CA VAL A 253 -7.97 -3.23 2.37
C VAL A 253 -6.80 -2.77 1.49
N VAL A 254 -5.68 -2.45 2.12
CA VAL A 254 -4.37 -2.37 1.47
C VAL A 254 -3.50 -3.56 1.89
N LYS A 255 -2.66 -4.03 0.98
CA LYS A 255 -1.79 -5.21 1.15
C LYS A 255 -0.33 -4.90 0.79
N GLY A 256 0.58 -5.77 1.21
CA GLY A 256 1.98 -5.77 0.75
C GLY A 256 3.00 -5.02 1.61
N GLY A 257 2.58 -4.14 2.53
CA GLY A 257 3.55 -3.32 3.26
C GLY A 257 4.19 -2.26 2.36
N SER A 258 5.22 -1.57 2.84
CA SER A 258 5.96 -0.56 2.06
C SER A 258 7.42 -0.51 2.47
N HIS A 259 8.21 0.33 1.80
CA HIS A 259 9.58 0.68 2.18
C HIS A 259 9.72 1.22 3.62
N LEU A 260 8.62 1.64 4.28
CA LEU A 260 8.63 2.09 5.67
C LEU A 260 8.36 0.97 6.69
N CYS A 261 8.07 -0.24 6.24
CA CYS A 261 7.76 -1.34 7.14
C CYS A 261 9.05 -1.93 7.75
N ALA A 262 9.20 -1.81 9.06
CA ALA A 262 10.32 -2.38 9.83
C ALA A 262 9.85 -3.54 10.72
N PRO A 263 10.63 -4.60 10.95
CA PRO A 263 10.30 -5.64 11.93
C PRO A 263 9.97 -5.10 13.33
N SER A 264 10.61 -4.00 13.72
CA SER A 264 10.44 -3.34 15.03
C SER A 264 9.10 -2.58 15.18
N TYR A 265 8.35 -2.38 14.10
CA TYR A 265 7.14 -1.54 14.10
C TYR A 265 6.00 -2.10 13.26
N CYS A 266 6.29 -2.51 12.02
CA CYS A 266 5.32 -3.00 11.05
C CYS A 266 5.90 -4.14 10.20
N LEU A 267 5.51 -5.36 10.52
CA LEU A 267 5.86 -6.59 9.80
C LEU A 267 4.76 -6.95 8.78
N ARG A 268 4.27 -5.96 8.01
CA ARG A 268 3.14 -6.13 7.08
C ARG A 268 3.54 -6.35 5.61
N TYR A 269 4.83 -6.57 5.33
CA TYR A 269 5.33 -7.03 4.02
C TYR A 269 5.17 -8.54 3.80
N ARG A 270 4.13 -9.14 4.39
CA ARG A 270 3.80 -10.56 4.25
C ARG A 270 2.48 -10.69 3.48
N PRO A 271 2.29 -11.73 2.65
CA PRO A 271 1.05 -11.92 1.90
C PRO A 271 -0.21 -11.90 2.78
N ALA A 272 -0.16 -12.55 3.95
CA ALA A 272 -1.28 -12.62 4.89
C ALA A 272 -1.61 -11.27 5.55
N ALA A 273 -0.63 -10.37 5.67
CA ALA A 273 -0.82 -9.09 6.33
C ALA A 273 -1.81 -8.22 5.57
N ARG A 274 -2.59 -7.45 6.32
CA ARG A 274 -3.63 -6.58 5.79
C ARG A 274 -3.77 -5.35 6.67
N GLN A 275 -4.21 -4.26 6.08
CA GLN A 275 -4.49 -3.02 6.79
C GLN A 275 -5.72 -2.35 6.19
N GLY A 276 -6.52 -1.70 7.01
CA GLY A 276 -7.63 -0.87 6.55
C GLY A 276 -7.16 0.56 6.35
N GLN A 277 -7.40 1.11 5.15
CA GLN A 277 -7.05 2.47 4.81
C GLN A 277 -8.29 3.31 4.48
N THR A 278 -8.37 4.52 5.03
CA THR A 278 -9.46 5.48 4.76
C THR A 278 -9.35 6.02 3.33
N LEU A 279 -10.49 6.35 2.74
CA LEU A 279 -10.57 6.72 1.31
C LEU A 279 -10.25 8.19 1.03
N ASP A 280 -10.23 8.98 2.09
CA ASP A 280 -10.13 10.43 2.06
C ASP A 280 -8.69 10.93 2.15
N THR A 281 -7.72 10.01 2.27
CA THR A 281 -6.32 10.33 2.49
C THR A 281 -5.44 9.52 1.54
N SER A 282 -4.46 10.17 0.93
CA SER A 282 -3.35 9.52 0.24
C SER A 282 -2.04 9.73 0.99
N THR A 283 -1.04 8.87 0.74
CA THR A 283 0.27 8.97 1.43
C THR A 283 1.44 8.67 0.49
N SER A 284 2.65 9.06 0.91
CA SER A 284 3.90 8.84 0.17
C SER A 284 4.37 7.38 0.09
N HIS A 285 3.55 6.42 0.51
CA HIS A 285 3.91 4.99 0.47
C HIS A 285 2.80 4.06 -0.04
N ILE A 286 1.66 4.59 -0.50
CA ILE A 286 0.54 3.79 -1.04
C ILE A 286 0.44 4.01 -2.54
N GLY A 287 0.52 2.91 -3.29
CA GLY A 287 0.23 2.81 -4.72
C GLY A 287 -0.80 1.71 -4.98
N PHE A 288 -0.71 1.06 -6.14
CA PHE A 288 -1.61 -0.03 -6.53
C PHE A 288 -1.09 -0.81 -7.74
N ARG A 289 -1.68 -1.98 -7.98
CA ARG A 289 -1.58 -2.73 -9.23
C ARG A 289 -2.97 -3.12 -9.71
N CYS A 290 -3.14 -3.45 -10.98
CA CYS A 290 -4.46 -3.80 -11.53
C CYS A 290 -4.59 -5.29 -11.87
N VAL A 291 -5.84 -5.74 -12.01
CA VAL A 291 -6.25 -7.03 -12.53
C VAL A 291 -7.18 -6.89 -13.73
N ALA A 292 -7.27 -7.93 -14.54
CA ALA A 292 -8.31 -8.08 -15.55
C ALA A 292 -8.94 -9.46 -15.39
N ARG A 293 -10.27 -9.52 -15.43
CA ARG A 293 -11.04 -10.76 -15.25
C ARG A 293 -11.44 -11.28 -16.63
N GLU A 294 -11.52 -12.61 -16.75
CA GLU A 294 -12.02 -13.28 -17.95
C GLU A 294 -13.53 -13.05 -18.14
#